data_AF-A0A8W8P2J2-F1
#
_entry.id   AF-A0A8W8P2J2-F1
#
_cell.length_a   1.000
_cell.length_b   1.000
_cell.length_c   1.000
_cell.angle_alpha   90.00
_cell.angle_beta   90.00
_cell.angle_gamma   90.00
#
_symmetry.space_group_name_H-M   'P 1'
#
loop_
_entity.id
_entity.type
_entity.pdbx_description
1 polymer ?
#
loop_
_entity_poly.entity_id
_entity_poly.type
_entity_poly.pdbx_seq_one_letter_code
_entity_poly.pdbx_strand_id
1 'polypeptide(L)'
;MEKPCDDVIMDCKAYGTGACKAPYVSWATKNCAKTCGFCDLNKQKAHCVYSDWMTVSECSVKCGRVYNTEVMSFTNVKNKTPGSKDCKENLERYTYVIFGRVSTQK
;
A
#
# COMPACT_ATOMS: atom_id res chain seq x y z
N MET A 1 -3.47 -7.04 2.51
CA MET A 1 -3.54 -8.37 1.85
C MET A 1 -4.38 -8.22 0.60
N GLU A 2 -3.75 -8.30 -0.57
CA GLU A 2 -4.48 -8.36 -1.85
C GLU A 2 -5.06 -9.76 -1.97
N LYS A 3 -6.38 -9.89 -2.12
CA LYS A 3 -7.00 -11.20 -2.35
C LYS A 3 -6.73 -11.64 -3.79
N PRO A 4 -6.45 -12.92 -4.04
CA PRO A 4 -6.31 -13.43 -5.40
C PRO A 4 -7.54 -13.09 -6.23
N CYS A 5 -7.33 -12.48 -7.39
CA CYS A 5 -8.35 -12.32 -8.43
C CYS A 5 -8.51 -13.66 -9.15
N ASP A 6 -9.24 -14.58 -8.53
CA ASP A 6 -9.62 -15.84 -9.16
C ASP A 6 -10.96 -16.35 -8.62
N ASP A 7 -11.51 -17.36 -9.29
CA ASP A 7 -12.66 -18.10 -8.77
C ASP A 7 -12.16 -19.17 -7.80
N VAL A 8 -12.62 -19.11 -6.55
CA VAL A 8 -12.24 -20.03 -5.47
C VAL A 8 -13.01 -21.35 -5.59
N ILE A 9 -14.23 -21.30 -6.11
CA ILE A 9 -15.06 -22.49 -6.36
C ILE A 9 -15.10 -22.79 -7.86
N MET A 10 -15.17 -24.08 -8.20
CA MET A 10 -15.09 -24.55 -9.58
C MET A 10 -16.36 -24.29 -10.42
N ASP A 11 -17.49 -24.06 -9.76
CA ASP A 11 -18.83 -24.05 -10.33
C ASP A 11 -19.45 -22.65 -10.43
N CYS A 12 -18.63 -21.59 -10.36
CA CYS A 12 -19.09 -20.20 -10.53
C CYS A 12 -19.98 -19.98 -11.78
N LYS A 13 -19.71 -20.71 -12.87
CA LYS A 13 -20.53 -20.67 -14.09
C LYS A 13 -21.93 -21.25 -13.90
N ALA A 14 -22.08 -22.27 -13.04
CA ALA A 14 -23.37 -22.94 -12.80
C ALA A 14 -24.36 -22.04 -12.04
N TYR A 15 -23.86 -21.16 -11.18
CA TYR A 15 -24.69 -20.18 -10.46
C TYR A 15 -25.24 -19.06 -11.37
N GLY A 16 -24.68 -18.90 -12.57
CA GLY A 16 -25.10 -17.90 -13.54
C GLY A 16 -24.91 -16.44 -13.09
N THR A 17 -25.39 -15.50 -13.90
CA THR A 17 -25.20 -14.05 -13.65
C THR A 17 -26.00 -13.53 -12.44
N GLY A 18 -26.96 -14.31 -11.94
CA GLY A 18 -27.73 -13.98 -10.74
C GLY A 18 -26.87 -13.93 -9.47
N ALA A 19 -25.87 -14.81 -9.36
CA ALA A 19 -24.91 -14.80 -8.25
C ALA A 19 -24.06 -13.54 -8.21
N CYS A 20 -23.87 -12.86 -9.35
CA CYS A 20 -23.12 -11.61 -9.43
C CYS A 20 -23.95 -10.37 -9.04
N LYS A 21 -25.20 -10.53 -8.57
CA LYS A 21 -26.08 -9.41 -8.20
C LYS A 21 -26.51 -9.49 -6.74
N ALA A 22 -27.13 -8.42 -6.25
CA ALA A 22 -27.71 -8.43 -4.90
C ALA A 22 -28.74 -9.57 -4.79
N PRO A 23 -28.77 -10.30 -3.65
CA PRO A 23 -28.01 -10.08 -2.41
C PRO A 23 -26.63 -10.77 -2.35
N TYR A 24 -26.23 -11.49 -3.40
CA TYR A 24 -25.09 -12.41 -3.39
C TYR A 24 -23.72 -11.78 -3.70
N VAL A 25 -23.67 -10.47 -3.98
CA VAL A 25 -22.43 -9.74 -4.33
C VAL A 25 -21.29 -10.02 -3.34
N SER A 26 -21.55 -10.01 -2.03
CA SER A 26 -20.53 -10.27 -1.01
C SER A 26 -19.94 -11.69 -1.10
N TRP A 27 -20.78 -12.68 -1.39
CA TRP A 27 -20.36 -14.06 -1.60
C TRP A 27 -19.61 -14.21 -2.92
N ALA A 28 -20.14 -13.65 -4.01
CA ALA A 28 -19.53 -13.72 -5.34
C ALA A 28 -18.19 -12.98 -5.40
N THR A 29 -18.02 -11.88 -4.66
CA THR A 29 -16.74 -11.17 -4.53
C THR A 29 -15.66 -12.04 -3.89
N LYS A 30 -16.02 -13.03 -3.07
CA LYS A 30 -15.07 -13.94 -2.41
C LYS A 30 -14.83 -15.22 -3.18
N ASN A 31 -15.87 -15.75 -3.84
CA ASN A 31 -15.83 -17.08 -4.43
C ASN A 31 -15.74 -17.08 -5.95
N CYS A 32 -16.30 -16.06 -6.60
CA CYS A 32 -16.47 -15.99 -8.06
C CYS A 32 -16.00 -14.64 -8.61
N ALA A 33 -14.92 -14.11 -8.06
CA ALA A 33 -14.48 -12.74 -8.34
C ALA A 33 -14.10 -12.55 -9.81
N LYS A 34 -13.57 -13.58 -10.47
CA LYS A 34 -13.18 -13.55 -11.87
C LYS A 34 -14.39 -13.73 -12.78
N THR A 35 -15.23 -14.73 -12.51
CA THR A 35 -16.48 -14.97 -13.26
C THR A 35 -17.42 -13.75 -13.19
N CYS A 36 -17.53 -13.09 -12.04
CA CYS A 36 -18.39 -11.92 -11.86
C CYS A 36 -17.72 -10.57 -12.19
N GLY A 37 -16.44 -10.54 -12.58
CA GLY A 37 -15.71 -9.30 -12.87
C GLY A 37 -15.46 -8.40 -11.65
N PHE A 38 -15.43 -8.97 -10.45
CA PHE A 38 -15.23 -8.27 -9.17
C PHE A 38 -13.78 -8.19 -8.71
N CYS A 39 -12.84 -8.61 -9.55
CA CYS A 39 -11.41 -8.52 -9.25
C CYS A 39 -10.96 -7.10 -8.86
N ASP A 40 -11.55 -6.06 -9.42
CA ASP A 40 -11.23 -4.68 -9.07
C ASP A 40 -11.87 -4.21 -7.76
N LEU A 41 -12.96 -4.85 -7.32
CA LEU A 41 -13.59 -4.57 -6.02
C LEU A 41 -12.74 -5.09 -4.86
N ASN A 42 -11.90 -6.10 -5.11
CA ASN A 42 -10.98 -6.70 -4.14
C ASN A 42 -9.63 -5.99 -4.07
N LYS A 43 -9.37 -5.02 -4.96
CA LYS A 43 -8.21 -4.12 -4.89
C LYS A 43 -8.45 -3.02 -3.85
N GLN A 44 -8.83 -3.40 -2.64
CA GLN A 44 -8.59 -2.54 -1.48
C GLN A 44 -7.09 -2.53 -1.23
N LYS A 45 -6.36 -1.84 -2.11
CA LYS A 45 -5.03 -1.37 -1.79
C LYS A 45 -5.21 -0.54 -0.53
N ALA A 46 -4.44 -0.87 0.50
CA ALA A 46 -4.41 -0.06 1.69
C ALA A 46 -3.85 1.30 1.25
N HIS A 47 -4.75 2.25 1.04
CA HIS A 47 -4.38 3.63 0.85
C HIS A 47 -3.81 4.10 2.18
N CYS A 48 -2.68 4.78 2.15
CA CYS A 48 -2.01 5.22 3.36
C CYS A 48 -1.51 6.64 3.22
N VAL A 49 -1.20 7.25 4.35
CA VAL A 49 -0.41 8.48 4.41
C VAL A 49 0.87 8.18 5.16
N TYR A 50 1.96 8.81 4.74
CA TYR A 50 3.19 8.81 5.52
C TYR A 50 3.17 9.98 6.50
N SER A 51 3.76 9.76 7.68
CA SER A 51 4.10 10.86 8.59
C SER A 51 5.16 11.77 7.98
N ASP A 52 5.52 12.85 8.68
CA ASP A 52 6.76 13.55 8.36
C ASP A 52 7.98 12.64 8.64
N TRP A 53 9.08 12.94 7.96
CA TRP A 53 10.37 12.27 8.18
C TRP A 53 10.88 12.61 9.59
N MET A 54 11.18 11.57 10.36
CA MET A 54 11.80 11.67 11.68
C MET A 54 13.28 11.29 11.57
N THR A 55 14.16 12.14 12.10
CA THR A 55 15.58 11.81 12.23
C THR A 55 15.79 10.91 13.45
N VAL A 56 16.31 9.71 13.23
CA VAL A 56 16.51 8.69 14.29
C VAL A 56 17.96 8.40 14.64
N SER A 57 18.91 8.90 13.84
CA SER A 57 20.33 8.80 14.17
C SER A 57 20.84 10.09 14.81
N GLU A 58 21.78 9.97 15.74
CA GLU A 58 22.69 11.07 16.05
C GLU A 58 23.62 11.34 14.84
N CYS A 59 24.00 12.60 14.70
CA CYS A 59 24.83 13.13 13.62
C CYS A 59 26.10 12.29 13.48
N SER A 60 26.15 11.41 12.49
CA SER A 60 27.25 10.46 12.40
C SER A 60 28.39 11.08 11.61
N VAL A 61 29.38 11.57 12.34
CA VAL A 61 30.54 12.24 11.77
C VAL A 61 31.53 11.23 11.18
N LYS A 62 31.45 11.03 9.86
CA LYS A 62 32.60 10.56 9.08
C LYS A 62 33.26 11.80 8.45
N CYS A 63 34.59 11.94 8.56
CA CYS A 63 35.29 13.14 8.09
C CYS A 63 34.85 13.55 6.67
N GLY A 64 34.27 14.74 6.53
CA GLY A 64 33.83 15.33 5.25
C GLY A 64 32.38 15.09 4.83
N ARG A 65 31.61 14.20 5.49
CA ARG A 65 30.16 14.03 5.26
C ARG A 65 29.43 13.67 6.55
N VAL A 66 28.43 14.47 6.90
CA VAL A 66 27.46 14.13 7.95
C VAL A 66 26.33 13.34 7.32
N TYR A 67 26.01 12.18 7.88
CA TYR A 67 24.80 11.43 7.53
C TYR A 67 23.80 11.42 8.68
N ASN A 68 22.53 11.49 8.32
CA ASN A 68 21.39 11.26 9.19
C ASN A 68 20.55 10.12 8.62
N THR A 69 20.10 9.22 9.49
CA THR A 69 19.07 8.24 9.18
C THR A 69 17.72 8.87 9.49
N GLU A 70 16.85 8.88 8.50
CA GLU A 70 15.48 9.35 8.62
C GLU A 70 14.51 8.20 8.34
N VAL A 71 13.46 8.12 9.15
CA VAL A 71 12.38 7.15 8.98
C VAL A 71 11.05 7.87 8.84
N MET A 72 10.12 7.27 8.10
CA MET A 72 8.72 7.67 8.12
C MET A 72 7.82 6.45 8.24
N SER A 73 6.78 6.60 9.05
CA SER A 73 5.80 5.54 9.29
C SER A 73 4.60 5.75 8.39
N PHE A 74 4.02 4.65 7.91
CA PHE A 74 2.75 4.72 7.19
C PHE A 74 1.57 4.47 8.12
N THR A 75 0.47 5.16 7.86
CA THR A 75 -0.83 4.91 8.51
C THR A 75 -1.85 4.55 7.45
N ASN A 76 -2.51 3.40 7.63
CA ASN A 76 -3.60 2.97 6.75
C ASN A 76 -4.80 3.92 6.90
N VAL A 77 -5.30 4.41 5.78
CA VAL A 77 -6.47 5.30 5.70
C VAL A 77 -7.52 4.70 4.78
N LYS A 78 -8.71 5.30 4.79
CA LYS A 78 -9.78 4.92 3.85
C LYS A 78 -9.34 5.24 2.42
N ASN A 79 -9.85 4.45 1.48
CA ASN A 79 -9.70 4.70 0.05
C ASN A 79 -10.17 6.14 -0.30
N LYS A 80 -9.45 6.81 -1.20
CA LYS A 80 -9.68 8.20 -1.66
C LYS A 80 -9.47 9.30 -0.60
N THR A 81 -8.77 9.02 0.49
CA THR A 81 -8.30 10.10 1.39
C THR A 81 -7.34 11.00 0.60
N PRO A 82 -7.47 12.34 0.64
CA PRO A 82 -6.56 13.25 -0.04
C PRO A 82 -5.10 13.01 0.37
N GLY A 83 -4.19 12.95 -0.61
CA GLY A 83 -2.78 12.66 -0.37
C GLY A 83 -2.47 11.19 -0.06
N SER A 84 -3.47 10.30 -0.07
CA SER A 84 -3.20 8.87 0.12
C SER A 84 -2.43 8.26 -1.05
N LYS A 85 -1.52 7.36 -0.72
CA LYS A 85 -0.64 6.64 -1.65
C LYS A 85 -0.78 5.14 -1.49
N ASP A 86 -0.25 4.40 -2.46
CA ASP A 86 -0.05 2.95 -2.38
C ASP A 86 1.27 2.67 -1.64
N CYS A 87 1.26 2.63 -0.30
CA CYS A 87 2.42 2.17 0.46
C CYS A 87 2.26 0.74 0.95
N LYS A 88 3.40 0.11 1.24
CA LYS A 88 3.49 -1.29 1.70
C LYS A 88 4.19 -1.44 3.05
N GLU A 89 5.09 -0.51 3.37
CA GLU A 89 5.97 -0.57 4.53
C GLU A 89 6.45 0.82 4.96
N ASN A 90 7.06 0.89 6.14
CA ASN A 90 7.78 2.05 6.62
C ASN A 90 9.00 2.29 5.73
N LEU A 91 9.37 3.55 5.52
CA LEU A 91 10.52 3.90 4.69
C LEU A 91 11.66 4.40 5.57
N GLU A 92 12.88 4.02 5.21
CA GLU A 92 14.13 4.51 5.77
C GLU A 92 14.94 5.16 4.65
N ARG A 93 15.62 6.27 4.94
CA ARG A 93 16.57 6.88 4.03
C ARG A 93 17.76 7.46 4.78
N TYR A 94 18.88 7.55 4.08
CA TYR A 94 20.05 8.28 4.55
C TYR A 94 20.07 9.65 3.88
N THR A 95 20.06 10.72 4.68
CA THR A 95 20.30 12.08 4.21
C THR A 95 21.72 12.49 4.59
N TYR A 96 22.36 13.27 3.73
CA TYR A 96 23.68 13.81 4.00
C TYR A 96 23.70 15.29 3.70
N VAL A 97 24.47 16.04 4.50
CA VAL A 97 24.65 17.48 4.31
C VAL A 97 25.96 17.71 3.58
N ILE A 98 25.89 18.24 2.36
CA ILE A 98 27.05 18.75 1.63
C ILE A 98 26.91 20.27 1.57
N PHE A 99 27.84 20.99 2.20
CA PHE A 99 27.89 22.45 2.21
C PHE A 99 26.54 23.13 2.57
N GLY A 100 25.86 22.62 3.60
CA GLY A 100 24.58 23.18 4.08
C GLY A 100 23.34 22.80 3.25
N ARG A 101 23.49 21.98 2.18
CA ARG A 101 22.36 21.40 1.45
C ARG A 101 22.15 19.94 1.85
N VAL A 102 20.91 19.62 2.22
CA VAL A 102 20.48 18.25 2.52
C VAL A 102 20.21 17.53 1.20
N SER A 103 20.90 16.42 0.99
CA SER A 103 20.74 15.54 -0.16
C SER A 103 20.41 14.13 0.33
N THR A 104 19.64 13.36 -0.45
CA THR A 104 19.30 11.98 -0.14
C THR A 104 20.24 11.01 -0.85
N GLN A 105 20.61 9.92 -0.18
CA GLN A 105 21.25 8.77 -0.82
C GLN A 105 20.17 7.75 -1.13
N LYS A 106 20.06 7.36 -2.40
CA LYS A 106 19.17 6.27 -2.86
C LYS A 106 19.85 4.92 -2.67
#